data_AF-X1IGS5-F1
#
_entry.id   AF-X1IGS5-F1
#
_cell.length_a   1.000
_cell.length_b   1.000
_cell.length_c   1.000
_cell.angle_alpha   90.00
_cell.angle_beta   90.00
_cell.angle_gamma   90.00
#
_symmetry.space_group_name_H-M   'P 1'
#
loop_
_entity.id
_entity.type
_entity.pdbx_description
1 polymer ?
#
loop_
_entity_poly.entity_id
_entity_poly.type
_entity_poly.pdbx_seq_one_letter_code
_entity_poly.pdbx_strand_id
1 'polypeptide(L)'
;LQLGTPEELYSKPNCEFVAKFIGNSNKMSGTVESIIDGIVYYRFGDSIFYAGAQNDIKVGDTVNVYTRLEDISISRETDIVKYKNSIKAWVREIVFEGNATRVICDYGDNKRFDALLFAKKGGRKYKMGEKIKLGWKTEDAKAFRENGVVKDDSF
;
A
#
# COMPACT_ATOMS: atom_id res chain seq x y z
N LEU A 1 -6.93 -17.61 -10.36
CA LEU A 1 -8.07 -16.67 -10.38
C LEU A 1 -8.92 -16.94 -9.15
N GLN A 2 -9.31 -15.90 -8.41
CA GLN A 2 -10.13 -16.03 -7.20
C GLN A 2 -11.61 -15.97 -7.57
N LEU A 3 -12.43 -16.84 -6.98
CA LEU A 3 -13.88 -16.77 -7.01
C LEU A 3 -14.36 -16.38 -5.61
N GLY A 4 -15.30 -15.44 -5.53
CA GLY A 4 -15.84 -14.92 -4.28
C GLY A 4 -16.76 -13.73 -4.55
N THR A 5 -17.39 -13.24 -3.49
CA THR A 5 -18.17 -12.00 -3.56
C THR A 5 -17.27 -10.79 -3.86
N PRO A 6 -17.81 -9.69 -4.41
CA PRO A 6 -17.03 -8.47 -4.62
C PRO A 6 -16.30 -7.99 -3.35
N GLU A 7 -16.94 -8.12 -2.19
CA GLU A 7 -16.37 -7.75 -0.90
C GLU A 7 -15.19 -8.65 -0.49
N GLU A 8 -15.27 -9.96 -0.71
CA GLU A 8 -14.18 -10.89 -0.43
C GLU A 8 -13.00 -10.68 -1.37
N LEU A 9 -13.27 -10.48 -2.67
CA LEU A 9 -12.24 -10.14 -3.65
C LEU A 9 -11.54 -8.82 -3.28
N TYR A 10 -12.27 -7.87 -2.71
CA TYR A 10 -11.74 -6.58 -2.30
C TYR A 10 -10.90 -6.67 -1.02
N SER A 11 -11.45 -7.27 0.04
CA SER A 11 -10.89 -7.24 1.41
C SER A 11 -9.86 -8.35 1.68
N LYS A 12 -10.00 -9.49 0.99
CA LYS A 12 -9.17 -10.69 1.19
C LYS A 12 -8.68 -11.25 -0.15
N PRO A 13 -7.86 -10.48 -0.90
CA PRO A 13 -7.30 -10.97 -2.14
C PRO A 13 -6.35 -12.14 -1.85
N ASN A 14 -6.59 -13.30 -2.46
CA ASN A 14 -5.72 -14.47 -2.33
C ASN A 14 -4.62 -14.53 -3.40
N CYS A 15 -4.62 -13.60 -4.36
CA CYS A 15 -3.59 -13.49 -5.37
C CYS A 15 -3.33 -12.04 -5.79
N GLU A 16 -2.10 -11.79 -6.25
CA GLU A 16 -1.62 -10.46 -6.63
C GLU A 16 -2.48 -9.82 -7.71
N PHE A 17 -2.97 -10.61 -8.68
CA PHE A 17 -3.87 -10.12 -9.72
C PHE A 17 -5.11 -9.45 -9.13
N VAL A 18 -5.77 -10.08 -8.15
CA VAL A 18 -6.98 -9.52 -7.53
C VAL A 18 -6.65 -8.28 -6.70
N ALA A 19 -5.56 -8.32 -5.92
CA ALA A 19 -5.09 -7.16 -5.15
C ALA A 19 -4.79 -5.94 -6.05
N LYS A 20 -4.24 -6.19 -7.24
CA LYS A 20 -3.90 -5.16 -8.22
C LYS A 20 -5.10 -4.63 -9.01
N PHE A 21 -6.03 -5.49 -9.43
CA PHE A 21 -7.05 -5.14 -10.41
C PHE A 21 -8.41 -4.78 -9.81
N ILE A 22 -8.74 -5.28 -8.62
CA ILE A 22 -10.01 -4.98 -7.97
C ILE A 22 -9.79 -3.82 -7.01
N GLY A 23 -10.14 -2.60 -7.41
CA GLY A 23 -9.98 -1.37 -6.64
C GLY A 23 -8.68 -0.60 -6.93
N ASN A 24 -8.55 0.58 -6.34
CA ASN A 24 -7.30 1.35 -6.39
C ASN A 24 -6.36 0.87 -5.29
N SER A 25 -5.07 0.72 -5.58
CA SER A 25 -4.08 0.33 -4.57
C SER A 25 -2.72 0.93 -4.85
N ASN A 26 -1.96 1.16 -3.78
CA ASN A 26 -0.53 1.41 -3.86
C ASN A 26 0.21 0.07 -3.90
N LYS A 27 1.35 0.06 -4.59
CA LYS A 27 2.29 -1.05 -4.62
C LYS A 27 3.63 -0.60 -4.06
N MET A 28 4.20 -1.38 -3.14
CA MET A 28 5.58 -1.24 -2.66
C MET A 28 6.27 -2.59 -2.76
N SER A 29 7.46 -2.63 -3.36
CA SER A 29 8.23 -3.88 -3.52
C SER A 29 9.42 -3.88 -2.59
N GLY A 30 9.74 -5.01 -1.96
CA GLY A 30 10.91 -5.08 -1.07
C GLY A 30 11.35 -6.52 -0.80
N THR A 31 12.43 -6.66 -0.05
CA THR A 31 13.04 -7.96 0.26
C THR A 31 12.64 -8.41 1.66
N VAL A 32 12.23 -9.67 1.81
CA VAL A 32 11.80 -10.22 3.09
C VAL A 32 13.01 -10.45 4.00
N GLU A 33 13.00 -9.85 5.18
CA GLU A 33 14.06 -10.02 6.18
C GLU A 33 13.70 -11.06 7.24
N SER A 34 12.42 -11.09 7.64
CA SER A 34 11.92 -12.04 8.60
C SER A 34 10.41 -12.23 8.47
N ILE A 35 9.91 -13.33 9.03
CA ILE A 35 8.49 -13.65 9.10
C ILE A 35 8.20 -14.10 10.52
N ILE A 36 7.24 -13.45 11.17
CA ILE A 36 6.84 -13.74 12.56
C ILE A 36 5.31 -13.71 12.61
N ASP A 37 4.68 -14.80 13.06
CA ASP A 37 3.22 -14.93 13.21
C ASP A 37 2.42 -14.51 11.96
N GLY A 38 2.90 -14.91 10.78
CA GLY A 38 2.25 -14.57 9.49
C GLY A 38 2.44 -13.13 9.02
N ILE A 39 3.25 -12.33 9.74
CA ILE A 39 3.64 -10.98 9.35
C ILE A 39 5.00 -11.02 8.68
N VAL A 40 5.06 -10.49 7.46
CA VAL A 40 6.27 -10.26 6.67
C VAL A 40 6.90 -8.95 7.10
N TYR A 41 8.17 -9.00 7.49
CA TYR A 41 9.03 -7.85 7.73
C TYR A 41 9.87 -7.71 6.48
N TYR A 42 9.62 -6.66 5.69
CA TYR A 42 10.29 -6.46 4.41
C TYR A 42 11.04 -5.13 4.38
N ARG A 43 12.24 -5.16 3.80
CA ARG A 43 13.06 -3.97 3.58
C ARG A 43 12.68 -3.28 2.28
N PHE A 44 12.43 -1.99 2.36
CA PHE A 44 12.27 -1.10 1.22
C PHE A 44 13.11 0.16 1.43
N GLY A 45 14.10 0.36 0.58
CA GLY A 45 15.16 1.34 0.84
C GLY A 45 15.84 1.05 2.17
N ASP A 46 15.97 2.07 3.02
CA ASP A 46 16.62 1.96 4.33
C ASP A 46 15.64 1.66 5.48
N SER A 47 14.39 1.32 5.16
CA SER A 47 13.32 1.14 6.15
C SER A 47 12.73 -0.26 6.12
N ILE A 48 12.27 -0.73 7.29
CA ILE A 48 11.54 -1.99 7.44
C ILE A 48 10.05 -1.68 7.57
N PHE A 49 9.24 -2.41 6.80
CA PHE A 49 7.79 -2.34 6.82
C PHE A 49 7.18 -3.71 7.12
N TYR A 50 5.89 -3.70 7.43
CA TYR A 50 5.15 -4.86 7.92
C TYR A 50 3.91 -5.10 7.07
N ALA A 51 3.69 -6.34 6.64
CA ALA A 51 2.50 -6.73 5.88
C ALA A 51 2.07 -8.17 6.21
N GLY A 52 0.80 -8.50 6.05
CA GLY A 52 0.32 -9.87 6.18
C GLY A 52 0.72 -10.72 4.97
N ALA A 53 1.32 -11.89 5.20
CA ALA A 53 1.65 -12.85 4.15
C ALA A 53 0.37 -13.41 3.50
N GLN A 54 0.29 -13.42 2.16
CA GLN A 54 -0.85 -13.99 1.44
C GLN A 54 -0.56 -15.33 0.76
N ASN A 55 0.71 -15.66 0.52
CA ASN A 55 1.15 -16.91 -0.10
C ASN A 55 2.42 -17.45 0.59
N ASP A 56 3.01 -18.53 0.05
CA ASP A 56 4.27 -19.09 0.55
C ASP A 56 5.43 -18.11 0.28
N ILE A 57 5.66 -17.23 1.26
CA ILE A 57 6.72 -16.23 1.29
C ILE A 57 7.82 -16.75 2.21
N LYS A 58 9.07 -16.62 1.77
CA LYS A 58 10.27 -17.02 2.51
C LYS A 58 11.18 -15.81 2.74
N VAL A 59 12.02 -15.92 3.76
CA VAL A 59 13.09 -14.94 4.00
C VAL A 59 14.02 -14.92 2.78
N GLY A 60 14.38 -13.71 2.33
CA GLY A 60 15.15 -13.47 1.11
C GLY A 60 14.31 -13.30 -0.16
N ASP A 61 13.02 -13.66 -0.14
CA ASP A 61 12.14 -13.43 -1.29
C ASP A 61 11.98 -11.93 -1.57
N THR A 62 11.74 -11.59 -2.84
CA THR A 62 11.18 -10.28 -3.20
C THR A 62 9.65 -10.37 -3.12
N VAL A 63 9.03 -9.39 -2.49
CA VAL A 63 7.58 -9.31 -2.31
C VAL A 63 7.02 -8.03 -2.92
N ASN A 64 5.82 -8.14 -3.46
CA ASN A 64 4.97 -7.02 -3.85
C ASN A 64 3.89 -6.83 -2.78
N VAL A 65 3.88 -5.67 -2.16
CA VAL A 65 2.96 -5.32 -1.07
C VAL A 65 1.95 -4.31 -1.57
N TYR A 66 0.68 -4.64 -1.37
CA TYR A 66 -0.45 -3.82 -1.79
C TYR A 66 -1.19 -3.26 -0.58
N THR A 67 -1.57 -1.98 -0.67
CA THR A 67 -2.42 -1.27 0.31
C THR A 67 -3.50 -0.52 -0.43
N ARG A 68 -4.74 -0.54 0.07
CA ARG A 68 -5.82 0.26 -0.53
C ARG A 68 -5.62 1.73 -0.24
N LEU A 69 -6.05 2.61 -1.15
CA LEU A 69 -5.83 4.05 -0.99
C LEU A 69 -6.60 4.61 0.21
N GLU A 70 -7.77 4.06 0.50
CA GLU A 70 -8.61 4.46 1.64
C GLU A 70 -8.08 3.99 3.01
N ASP A 71 -7.19 2.99 3.02
CA ASP A 71 -6.51 2.53 4.24
C ASP A 71 -5.30 3.42 4.58
N ILE A 72 -4.94 4.35 3.69
CA ILE A 72 -3.83 5.28 3.91
C ILE A 72 -4.32 6.50 4.69
N SER A 73 -3.74 6.65 5.88
CA SER A 73 -3.89 7.85 6.69
C SER A 73 -2.85 8.90 6.33
N ILE A 74 -3.31 10.16 6.21
CA ILE A 74 -2.44 11.32 6.06
C ILE A 74 -2.31 12.06 7.40
N SER A 75 -1.09 12.44 7.73
CA SER A 75 -0.77 13.33 8.86
C SER A 75 0.28 14.36 8.45
N ARG A 76 0.40 15.47 9.19
CA ARG A 76 1.45 16.46 8.91
C ARG A 76 2.81 15.93 9.33
N GLU A 77 3.87 16.49 8.76
CA GLU A 77 5.25 16.11 9.14
C GLU A 77 5.52 16.24 10.65
N THR A 78 4.91 17.24 11.31
CA THR A 78 5.05 17.48 12.76
C THR A 78 4.20 16.56 13.63
N ASP A 79 3.22 15.86 13.05
CA ASP A 79 2.35 14.99 13.81
C ASP A 79 3.09 13.71 14.26
N ILE A 80 2.68 13.18 15.41
CA ILE A 80 3.15 11.89 15.93
C ILE A 80 2.70 10.78 14.97
N VAL A 81 3.64 9.91 14.60
CA VAL A 81 3.37 8.77 13.74
C VAL A 81 2.47 7.77 14.48
N LYS A 82 1.29 7.52 13.94
CA LYS A 82 0.28 6.64 14.55
C LYS A 82 0.52 5.15 14.27
N TYR A 83 1.19 4.83 13.17
CA TYR A 83 1.31 3.48 12.65
C TYR A 83 2.77 3.08 12.50
N LYS A 84 3.07 1.80 12.67
CA LYS A 84 4.43 1.28 12.45
C LYS A 84 4.88 1.47 11.01
N ASN A 85 3.98 1.28 10.05
CA ASN A 85 4.24 1.61 8.67
C ASN A 85 3.98 3.09 8.42
N SER A 86 5.02 3.83 8.04
CA SER A 86 4.87 5.20 7.61
C SER A 86 6.00 5.64 6.67
N ILE A 87 5.66 6.48 5.70
CA ILE A 87 6.61 7.15 4.81
C ILE A 87 6.38 8.66 4.81
N LYS A 88 7.46 9.42 4.64
CA LYS A 88 7.38 10.84 4.35
C LYS A 88 7.08 11.04 2.87
N ALA A 89 6.25 12.02 2.55
CA ALA A 89 5.88 12.34 1.18
C ALA A 89 5.55 13.82 1.01
N TRP A 90 5.47 14.26 -0.24
CA TRP A 90 4.97 15.56 -0.66
C TRP A 90 3.67 15.42 -1.42
N VAL A 91 2.68 16.24 -1.11
CA VAL A 91 1.45 16.31 -1.89
C VAL A 91 1.77 16.86 -3.28
N ARG A 92 1.51 16.05 -4.31
CA ARG A 92 1.71 16.44 -5.72
C ARG A 92 0.44 16.96 -6.35
N GLU A 93 -0.68 16.31 -6.08
CA GLU A 93 -1.96 16.63 -6.69
C GLU A 93 -3.10 16.28 -5.74
N ILE A 94 -4.21 17.01 -5.87
CA ILE A 94 -5.45 16.77 -5.13
C ILE A 94 -6.56 16.68 -6.17
N VAL A 95 -7.16 15.50 -6.30
CA VAL A 95 -8.20 15.20 -7.28
C VAL A 95 -9.51 14.95 -6.55
N PHE A 96 -10.57 15.64 -6.94
CA PHE A 96 -11.91 15.44 -6.40
C PHE A 96 -12.65 14.37 -7.20
N GLU A 97 -13.00 13.26 -6.54
CA GLU A 97 -13.66 12.09 -7.11
C GLU A 97 -15.06 11.96 -6.48
N GLY A 98 -15.95 12.91 -6.80
CA GLY A 98 -17.31 12.93 -6.28
C GLY A 98 -17.36 13.15 -4.76
N ASN A 99 -17.55 12.06 -3.99
CA ASN A 99 -17.61 12.08 -2.53
C ASN A 99 -16.26 11.84 -1.84
N ALA A 100 -15.21 11.61 -2.61
CA ALA A 100 -13.86 11.39 -2.12
C ALA A 100 -12.87 12.41 -2.70
N THR A 101 -11.74 12.55 -2.02
CA THR A 101 -10.60 13.35 -2.47
C THR A 101 -9.39 12.44 -2.51
N ARG A 102 -8.89 12.18 -3.72
CA ARG A 102 -7.63 11.47 -3.91
C ARG A 102 -6.48 12.45 -3.75
N VAL A 103 -5.57 12.15 -2.84
CA VAL A 103 -4.35 12.91 -2.61
C VAL A 103 -3.21 12.10 -3.19
N ILE A 104 -2.66 12.57 -4.32
CA ILE A 104 -1.54 11.94 -5.00
C ILE A 104 -0.26 12.47 -4.37
N CYS A 105 0.59 11.59 -3.87
CA CYS A 105 1.78 11.97 -3.13
C CYS A 105 3.03 11.36 -3.75
N ASP A 106 4.15 12.06 -3.61
CA ASP A 106 5.47 11.61 -4.05
C ASP A 106 6.34 11.36 -2.81
N TYR A 107 6.97 10.19 -2.74
CA TYR A 107 7.84 9.82 -1.61
C TYR A 107 9.34 9.74 -2.00
N GLY A 108 9.71 10.23 -3.17
CA GLY A 108 11.07 10.23 -3.72
C GLY A 108 11.12 9.67 -5.14
N ASP A 109 12.04 10.19 -5.96
CA ASP A 109 12.31 9.72 -7.34
C ASP A 109 11.07 9.62 -8.25
N ASN A 110 10.11 10.55 -8.12
CA ASN A 110 8.82 10.51 -8.84
C ASN A 110 7.96 9.27 -8.55
N LYS A 111 8.24 8.54 -7.46
CA LYS A 111 7.46 7.38 -7.06
C LYS A 111 6.23 7.84 -6.27
N ARG A 112 5.07 7.30 -6.65
CA ARG A 112 3.77 7.71 -6.11
C ARG A 112 3.27 6.78 -5.01
N PHE A 113 2.62 7.37 -4.02
CA PHE A 113 1.87 6.65 -3.01
C PHE A 113 0.68 7.51 -2.60
N ASP A 114 -0.52 7.04 -2.92
CA ASP A 114 -1.72 7.86 -2.91
C ASP A 114 -2.60 7.52 -1.71
N ALA A 115 -3.46 8.46 -1.31
CA ALA A 115 -4.51 8.20 -0.33
C ALA A 115 -5.86 8.66 -0.86
N LEU A 116 -6.93 8.00 -0.44
CA LEU A 116 -8.31 8.36 -0.77
C LEU A 116 -9.03 8.80 0.50
N LEU A 117 -9.40 10.07 0.56
CA LEU A 117 -10.08 10.66 1.71
C LEU A 117 -11.55 10.84 1.42
N PHE A 118 -12.42 10.11 2.11
CA PHE A 118 -13.86 10.34 2.04
C PHE A 118 -14.25 11.63 2.77
N ALA A 119 -15.18 12.38 2.19
CA ALA A 119 -15.64 13.64 2.74
C ALA A 119 -16.16 13.46 4.18
N LYS A 120 -15.43 14.01 5.16
CA LYS A 120 -15.89 14.17 6.54
C LYS A 120 -16.14 15.64 6.81
N LYS A 121 -17.25 15.95 7.47
CA LYS A 121 -17.55 17.32 7.91
C LYS A 121 -16.43 17.80 8.86
N GLY A 122 -15.76 18.91 8.51
CA GLY A 122 -14.59 19.40 9.26
C GLY A 122 -13.29 18.62 9.03
N GLY A 123 -13.22 17.80 7.97
CA GLY A 123 -12.00 17.09 7.59
C GLY A 123 -10.82 18.03 7.35
N ARG A 124 -9.62 17.58 7.69
CA ARG A 124 -8.38 18.33 7.44
C ARG A 124 -8.19 18.55 5.94
N LYS A 125 -7.78 19.75 5.56
CA LYS A 125 -7.42 20.11 4.18
C LYS A 125 -5.91 20.09 4.01
N TYR A 126 -5.45 19.48 2.92
CA TYR A 126 -4.05 19.44 2.51
C TYR A 126 -3.84 20.37 1.31
N LYS A 127 -2.60 20.79 1.06
CA LYS A 127 -2.24 21.64 -0.08
C LYS A 127 -1.16 20.99 -0.93
N MET A 128 -1.14 21.29 -2.23
CA MET A 128 -0.01 20.93 -3.07
C MET A 128 1.30 21.46 -2.49
N GLY A 129 2.36 20.65 -2.59
CA GLY A 129 3.69 20.93 -2.04
C GLY A 129 3.82 20.70 -0.53
N GLU A 130 2.73 20.43 0.19
CA GLU A 130 2.77 20.17 1.63
C GLU A 130 3.54 18.89 1.94
N LYS A 131 4.45 18.96 2.93
CA LYS A 131 5.12 17.80 3.50
C LYS A 131 4.21 17.08 4.47
N ILE A 132 4.02 15.79 4.23
CA ILE A 132 3.11 14.94 4.97
C ILE A 132 3.78 13.62 5.32
N LYS A 133 3.12 12.86 6.19
CA LYS A 133 3.40 11.45 6.43
C LYS A 133 2.18 10.64 6.03
N LEU A 134 2.42 9.60 5.25
CA LEU A 134 1.45 8.57 4.92
C LEU A 134 1.69 7.40 5.87
N GLY A 135 0.64 6.82 6.42
CA GLY A 135 0.74 5.66 7.31
C GLY A 135 -0.46 4.74 7.19
N TRP A 136 -0.23 3.46 7.46
CA TRP A 136 -1.23 2.40 7.31
C TRP A 136 -0.98 1.30 8.34
N LYS A 137 -2.00 0.49 8.62
CA LYS A 137 -1.83 -0.64 9.54
C LYS A 137 -1.17 -1.81 8.82
N THR A 138 -0.54 -2.69 9.61
CA THR A 138 0.02 -3.96 9.10
C THR A 138 -1.05 -4.85 8.48
N GLU A 139 -2.26 -4.87 9.07
CA GLU A 139 -3.38 -5.72 8.62
C GLU A 139 -3.94 -5.31 7.25
N ASP A 140 -3.80 -4.04 6.87
CA ASP A 140 -4.27 -3.47 5.61
C ASP A 140 -3.24 -3.64 4.47
N ALA A 141 -2.01 -4.06 4.81
CA ALA A 141 -0.96 -4.35 3.83
C ALA A 141 -0.90 -5.84 3.52
N LYS A 142 -1.03 -6.19 2.23
CA LYS A 142 -1.05 -7.57 1.75
C LYS A 142 0.22 -7.86 0.94
N ALA A 143 1.06 -8.75 1.44
CA ALA A 143 2.29 -9.17 0.78
C ALA A 143 2.07 -10.41 -0.09
N PHE A 144 2.55 -10.34 -1.32
CA PHE A 144 2.60 -11.47 -2.26
C PHE A 144 4.05 -11.67 -2.69
N ARG A 145 4.54 -12.91 -2.66
CA ARG A 145 5.82 -13.25 -3.31
C ARG A 145 5.78 -12.83 -4.77
N GLU A 146 6.81 -12.09 -5.20
CA GLU A 146 7.02 -11.82 -6.62
C GLU A 146 7.37 -13.13 -7.31
N ASN A 147 6.43 -13.69 -8.06
CA ASN A 147 6.75 -14.79 -8.94
C ASN A 147 7.45 -14.16 -10.15
N GLY A 148 8.74 -14.48 -10.34
CA GLY A 148 9.43 -14.15 -11.58
C GLY A 148 8.56 -14.58 -12.75
N VAL A 149 8.51 -13.76 -13.80
CA VAL A 149 7.79 -14.09 -15.03
C VAL A 149 8.27 -15.47 -15.45
N VAL A 150 7.40 -16.49 -15.29
CA VAL A 150 7.58 -17.72 -16.04
C VAL A 150 7.43 -17.25 -17.48
N LYS A 151 8.55 -17.21 -18.22
CA LYS A 151 8.46 -17.19 -19.67
C LYS A 151 7.65 -18.43 -20.03
N ASP A 152 6.40 -18.20 -20.40
CA ASP A 152 5.57 -19.24 -20.97
C ASP A 152 6.13 -19.48 -22.37
N ASP A 153 7.15 -20.34 -22.47
CA ASP A 153 7.67 -20.88 -23.72
C ASP A 153 6.86 -22.14 -24.10
N SER A 154 5.53 -22.07 -24.06
CA SER A 154 4.66 -23.19 -24.40
C SER A 154 3.37 -22.77 -25.12
N PHE A 155 3.42 -22.95 -26.45
CA PHE A 155 2.37 -22.98 -27.49
C PHE A 155 1.98 -21.67 -28.17
#